data_AF-A0A1Z7ZJJ2-F1
#
_entry.id   AF-A0A1Z7ZJJ2-F1
#
_cell.length_a   1.000
_cell.length_b   1.000
_cell.length_c   1.000
_cell.angle_alpha   90.00
_cell.angle_beta   90.00
_cell.angle_gamma   90.00
#
_symmetry.space_group_name_H-M   'P 1'
#
loop_
_entity.id
_entity.type
_entity.pdbx_description
1 polymer ?
#
loop_
_entity_poly.entity_id
_entity_poly.type
_entity_poly.pdbx_seq_one_letter_code
_entity_poly.pdbx_strand_id
1 'polypeptide(L)'
;MIKADRTYFKNLYLTNREKAIDSASKYIYSKLLNDIIPHWYGTEWDFNGHTNIPNNGEIACGYFVSTTLKHLGFNLNRYKMAQQAGLLEARMLQPKSELKMYSNESFKSLKEKLNTIYANGIYFVGLDNHVGYVLIKDRELYFLHSSYYDDKVMIELAEQSPCFDSNFYVFAEISTNRKLIASWILNERLNVPSN
;
A
#
# COMPACT_ATOMS: atom_id res chain seq x y z
N MET A 1 19.66 -6.05 -2.49
CA MET A 1 18.85 -6.68 -3.56
C MET A 1 18.01 -5.65 -4.31
N ILE A 2 17.04 -4.97 -3.66
CA ILE A 2 16.18 -3.93 -4.29
C ILE A 2 16.94 -2.90 -5.16
N LYS A 3 18.08 -2.36 -4.69
CA LYS A 3 18.87 -1.37 -5.46
C LYS A 3 19.39 -1.93 -6.80
N ALA A 4 19.86 -3.19 -6.81
CA ALA A 4 20.36 -3.84 -8.01
C ALA A 4 19.20 -4.14 -8.98
N ASP A 5 18.08 -4.65 -8.45
CA ASP A 5 16.87 -4.92 -9.24
C ASP A 5 16.34 -3.63 -9.88
N ARG A 6 16.30 -2.52 -9.14
CA ARG A 6 15.92 -1.21 -9.69
C ARG A 6 16.88 -0.73 -10.78
N THR A 7 18.19 -0.94 -10.65
CA THR A 7 19.15 -0.61 -11.72
C THR A 7 18.83 -1.38 -13.00
N TYR A 8 18.49 -2.67 -12.90
CA TYR A 8 18.02 -3.45 -14.04
C TYR A 8 16.78 -2.81 -14.70
N PHE A 9 15.75 -2.48 -13.92
CA PHE A 9 14.55 -1.84 -14.46
C PHE A 9 14.82 -0.46 -15.05
N LYS A 10 15.75 0.32 -14.48
CA LYS A 10 16.15 1.61 -15.04
C LYS A 10 16.81 1.46 -16.40
N ASN A 11 17.72 0.51 -16.58
CA ASN A 11 18.34 0.24 -17.88
C ASN A 11 17.30 -0.24 -18.90
N LEU A 12 16.36 -1.11 -18.47
CA LEU A 12 15.27 -1.54 -19.32
C LEU A 12 14.34 -0.37 -19.68
N TYR A 13 14.07 0.56 -18.76
CA TYR A 13 13.22 1.72 -19.00
C TYR A 13 13.78 2.65 -20.08
N LEU A 14 15.11 2.80 -20.14
CA LEU A 14 15.79 3.61 -21.16
C LEU A 14 15.70 3.02 -22.57
N THR A 15 15.52 1.70 -22.70
CA THR A 15 15.50 0.99 -23.99
C THR A 15 14.09 0.56 -24.41
N ASN A 16 13.23 0.22 -23.45
CA ASN A 16 11.85 -0.17 -23.66
C ASN A 16 11.01 0.17 -22.41
N ARG A 17 10.47 1.38 -22.41
CA ARG A 17 9.68 1.94 -21.30
C ARG A 17 8.51 1.05 -20.89
N GLU A 18 7.69 0.61 -21.83
CA GLU A 18 6.47 -0.14 -21.54
C GLU A 18 6.81 -1.51 -20.92
N LYS A 19 7.78 -2.23 -21.50
CA LYS A 19 8.26 -3.51 -20.95
C LYS A 19 8.84 -3.33 -19.55
N ALA A 20 9.56 -2.24 -19.29
CA ALA A 20 10.11 -1.94 -17.98
C ALA A 20 9.02 -1.75 -16.93
N ILE A 21 8.00 -0.95 -17.24
CA ILE A 21 6.87 -0.69 -16.32
C ILE A 21 6.09 -1.99 -16.07
N ASP A 22 5.78 -2.77 -17.11
CA ASP A 22 5.02 -4.01 -16.95
C ASP A 22 5.79 -5.06 -16.12
N SER A 23 7.10 -5.15 -16.32
CA SER A 23 7.94 -6.08 -15.56
C SER A 23 8.12 -5.60 -14.12
N ALA A 24 8.31 -4.30 -13.91
CA ALA A 24 8.44 -3.70 -12.59
C ALA A 24 7.12 -3.78 -11.80
N SER A 25 5.96 -3.65 -12.45
CA SER A 25 4.63 -3.86 -11.86
C SER A 25 4.54 -5.24 -11.20
N LYS A 26 4.85 -6.30 -11.95
CA LYS A 26 4.84 -7.69 -11.46
C LYS A 26 5.86 -7.92 -10.35
N TYR A 27 7.06 -7.33 -10.49
CA TYR A 27 8.10 -7.39 -9.47
C TYR A 27 7.66 -6.72 -8.17
N ILE A 28 7.11 -5.51 -8.23
CA ILE A 28 6.61 -4.76 -7.07
C ILE A 28 5.51 -5.54 -6.36
N TYR A 29 4.52 -6.04 -7.11
CA TYR A 29 3.46 -6.87 -6.57
C TYR A 29 4.01 -8.10 -5.83
N SER A 30 4.87 -8.88 -6.49
CA SER A 30 5.44 -10.10 -5.91
C SER A 30 6.33 -9.80 -4.71
N LYS A 31 7.24 -8.81 -4.81
CA LYS A 31 8.14 -8.45 -3.72
C LYS A 31 7.39 -7.96 -2.49
N LEU A 32 6.36 -7.13 -2.67
CA LEU A 32 5.60 -6.63 -1.54
C LEU A 32 4.89 -7.77 -0.81
N LEU A 33 4.17 -8.62 -1.55
CA LEU A 33 3.31 -9.66 -0.98
C LEU A 33 4.05 -10.92 -0.51
N ASN A 34 5.13 -11.30 -1.18
CA ASN A 34 5.80 -12.59 -0.93
C ASN A 34 7.11 -12.44 -0.16
N ASP A 35 7.79 -11.29 -0.27
CA ASP A 35 9.15 -11.14 0.23
C ASP A 35 9.29 -10.04 1.30
N ILE A 36 8.29 -9.17 1.48
CA ILE A 36 8.33 -8.06 2.45
C ILE A 36 7.26 -8.24 3.51
N ILE A 37 5.98 -8.13 3.15
CA ILE A 37 4.86 -8.20 4.11
C ILE A 37 4.87 -9.49 4.94
N PRO A 38 5.20 -10.68 4.41
CA PRO A 38 5.17 -11.90 5.20
C PRO A 38 6.08 -11.89 6.43
N HIS A 39 7.20 -11.17 6.37
CA HIS A 39 8.07 -11.01 7.53
C HIS A 39 7.47 -10.15 8.63
N TRP A 40 6.50 -9.29 8.29
CA TRP A 40 5.81 -8.40 9.23
C TRP A 40 4.67 -9.08 9.96
N TYR A 41 4.08 -10.16 9.44
CA TYR A 41 3.01 -10.87 10.14
C TYR A 41 3.43 -11.25 11.56
N GLY A 42 2.54 -10.97 12.52
CA GLY A 42 2.78 -11.18 13.94
C GLY A 42 3.50 -10.04 14.67
N THR A 43 4.01 -9.02 13.96
CA THR A 43 4.60 -7.84 14.62
C THR A 43 3.52 -7.14 15.43
N GLU A 44 3.79 -6.88 16.71
CA GLU A 44 2.84 -6.28 17.64
C GLU A 44 2.39 -4.90 17.16
N TRP A 45 1.11 -4.59 17.37
CA TRP A 45 0.57 -3.27 17.12
C TRP A 45 0.72 -2.39 18.38
N ASP A 46 1.05 -1.13 18.17
CA ASP A 46 0.91 -0.05 19.16
C ASP A 46 0.64 1.25 18.39
N PHE A 47 -0.16 2.15 18.97
CA PHE A 47 -0.50 3.44 18.34
C PHE A 47 0.72 4.33 18.06
N ASN A 48 1.73 4.27 18.93
CA ASN A 48 3.01 4.98 18.78
C ASN A 48 4.10 4.08 18.16
N GLY A 49 3.80 2.82 17.89
CA GLY A 49 4.71 1.83 17.32
C GLY A 49 5.32 2.31 16.00
N HIS A 50 6.64 2.34 15.96
CA HIS A 50 7.39 2.81 14.79
C HIS A 50 8.62 1.96 14.51
N THR A 51 8.59 0.65 14.80
CA THR A 51 9.72 -0.21 14.48
C THR A 51 10.05 -0.19 12.98
N ASN A 52 11.31 -0.44 12.65
CA ASN A 52 11.79 -0.62 11.28
C ASN A 52 12.23 -2.06 11.01
N ILE A 53 12.04 -2.95 11.98
CA ILE A 53 12.46 -4.35 11.96
C ILE A 53 11.21 -5.20 12.27
N PRO A 54 10.79 -6.08 11.35
CA PRO A 54 9.65 -6.97 11.61
C PRO A 54 9.87 -7.82 12.87
N ASN A 55 8.82 -8.06 13.65
CA ASN A 55 8.83 -8.88 14.87
C ASN A 55 9.85 -8.41 15.94
N ASN A 56 10.21 -7.13 15.95
CA ASN A 56 11.09 -6.54 16.96
C ASN A 56 10.62 -5.11 17.30
N GLY A 57 9.82 -4.99 18.37
CA GLY A 57 9.07 -3.79 18.75
C GLY A 57 7.73 -3.68 18.04
N GLU A 58 7.00 -2.59 18.28
CA GLU A 58 5.64 -2.43 17.77
C GLU A 58 5.55 -1.55 16.51
N ILE A 59 4.43 -1.67 15.78
CA ILE A 59 4.16 -0.89 14.57
C ILE A 59 2.70 -0.43 14.44
N ALA A 60 2.49 0.88 14.31
CA ALA A 60 1.18 1.45 13.98
C ALA A 60 0.85 1.26 12.48
N CYS A 61 -0.43 1.46 12.13
CA CYS A 61 -0.96 1.25 10.79
C CYS A 61 -0.25 2.05 9.68
N GLY A 62 -0.11 3.37 9.86
CA GLY A 62 0.62 4.22 8.90
C GLY A 62 2.11 3.88 8.81
N TYR A 63 2.72 3.44 9.93
CA TYR A 63 4.10 2.97 9.92
C TYR A 63 4.25 1.63 9.21
N PHE A 64 3.28 0.72 9.30
CA PHE A 64 3.29 -0.54 8.55
C PHE A 64 3.34 -0.28 7.03
N VAL A 65 2.42 0.55 6.52
CA VAL A 65 2.37 0.91 5.09
C VAL A 65 3.65 1.62 4.66
N SER A 66 4.01 2.71 5.34
CA SER A 66 5.16 3.53 4.93
C SER A 66 6.50 2.79 5.06
N THR A 67 6.63 1.87 6.02
CA THR A 67 7.84 1.07 6.22
C THR A 67 7.97 -0.02 5.17
N THR A 68 6.91 -0.74 4.87
CA THR A 68 6.94 -1.79 3.84
C THR A 68 7.17 -1.19 2.44
N LEU A 69 6.61 -0.02 2.13
CA LEU A 69 6.95 0.73 0.90
C LEU A 69 8.41 1.20 0.89
N LYS A 70 8.94 1.68 2.02
CA LYS A 70 10.38 2.01 2.14
C LYS A 70 11.26 0.77 1.94
N HIS A 71 10.89 -0.37 2.52
CA HIS A 71 11.60 -1.64 2.36
C HIS A 71 11.58 -2.13 0.91
N LEU A 72 10.49 -1.85 0.19
CA LEU A 72 10.36 -2.07 -1.26
C LEU A 72 11.17 -1.06 -2.10
N GLY A 73 11.81 -0.07 -1.47
CA GLY A 73 12.73 0.87 -2.12
C GLY A 73 12.09 2.13 -2.68
N PHE A 74 10.83 2.45 -2.32
CA PHE A 74 10.27 3.76 -2.61
C PHE A 74 11.07 4.85 -1.89
N ASN A 75 11.38 5.93 -2.62
CA ASN A 75 12.07 7.08 -2.08
C ASN A 75 11.06 7.99 -1.38
N LEU A 76 10.70 7.63 -0.15
CA LEU A 76 9.76 8.36 0.69
C LEU A 76 10.33 8.55 2.10
N ASN A 77 9.77 9.51 2.84
CA ASN A 77 10.03 9.64 4.27
C ASN A 77 8.93 8.90 5.05
N ARG A 78 9.27 7.76 5.65
CA ARG A 78 8.30 6.92 6.36
C ARG A 78 7.59 7.63 7.51
N TYR A 79 8.30 8.47 8.26
CA TYR A 79 7.73 9.22 9.38
C TYR A 79 6.72 10.26 8.88
N LYS A 80 7.12 11.05 7.87
CA LYS A 80 6.23 12.06 7.31
C LYS A 80 4.97 11.46 6.71
N MET A 81 5.07 10.32 6.03
CA MET A 81 3.92 9.62 5.45
C MET A 81 3.00 9.05 6.54
N ALA A 82 3.55 8.27 7.49
CA ALA A 82 2.77 7.62 8.55
C ALA A 82 2.03 8.59 9.48
N GLN A 83 2.46 9.85 9.54
CA GLN A 83 1.84 10.91 10.35
C GLN A 83 0.72 11.67 9.61
N GLN A 84 0.43 11.33 8.35
CA GLN A 84 -0.64 11.95 7.60
C GLN A 84 -1.98 11.22 7.79
N ALA A 85 -3.07 11.91 7.48
CA ALA A 85 -4.36 11.25 7.30
C ALA A 85 -4.35 10.34 6.04
N GLY A 86 -5.18 9.29 6.03
CA GLY A 86 -5.21 8.29 4.94
C GLY A 86 -5.37 8.89 3.53
N LEU A 87 -6.15 9.97 3.38
CA LEU A 87 -6.27 10.69 2.10
C LEU A 87 -4.97 11.34 1.64
N LEU A 88 -4.19 11.89 2.58
CA LEU A 88 -2.91 12.51 2.26
C LEU A 88 -1.84 11.46 1.97
N GLU A 89 -1.87 10.32 2.65
CA GLU A 89 -1.05 9.14 2.30
C GLU A 89 -1.37 8.65 0.88
N ALA A 90 -2.65 8.48 0.54
CA ALA A 90 -3.09 8.08 -0.80
C ALA A 90 -2.59 9.05 -1.87
N ARG A 91 -2.63 10.37 -1.59
CA ARG A 91 -2.13 11.41 -2.51
C ARG A 91 -0.62 11.38 -2.73
N MET A 92 0.16 10.74 -1.84
CA MET A 92 1.58 10.49 -2.10
C MET A 92 1.82 9.39 -3.13
N LEU A 93 0.85 8.48 -3.29
CA LEU A 93 0.94 7.33 -4.19
C LEU A 93 0.28 7.61 -5.55
N GLN A 94 -0.78 8.40 -5.57
CA GLN A 94 -1.57 8.66 -6.78
C GLN A 94 -2.21 10.05 -6.76
N PRO A 95 -2.30 10.76 -7.90
CA PRO A 95 -2.95 12.07 -7.96
C PRO A 95 -4.40 12.01 -7.49
N LYS A 96 -4.86 13.06 -6.78
CA LYS A 96 -6.22 13.14 -6.21
C LYS A 96 -7.33 12.86 -7.25
N SER A 97 -7.14 13.31 -8.49
CA SER A 97 -8.09 13.11 -9.59
C SER A 97 -8.25 11.65 -10.04
N GLU A 98 -7.31 10.78 -9.67
CA GLU A 98 -7.32 9.36 -10.05
C GLU A 98 -7.68 8.44 -8.86
N LEU A 99 -7.64 8.97 -7.63
CA LEU A 99 -8.07 8.25 -6.43
C LEU A 99 -9.54 7.83 -6.52
N LYS A 100 -9.85 6.66 -5.96
CA LYS A 100 -11.24 6.22 -5.78
C LYS A 100 -11.63 6.46 -4.34
N MET A 101 -12.65 7.28 -4.15
CA MET A 101 -13.16 7.68 -2.84
C MET A 101 -14.62 7.25 -2.73
N TYR A 102 -14.96 6.66 -1.60
CA TYR A 102 -16.29 6.16 -1.31
C TYR A 102 -16.71 6.61 0.08
N SER A 103 -17.99 6.93 0.24
CA SER A 103 -18.53 7.41 1.51
C SER A 103 -19.85 6.73 1.82
N ASN A 104 -20.02 6.30 3.07
CA ASN A 104 -21.23 5.66 3.59
C ASN A 104 -21.68 4.45 2.74
N GLU A 105 -20.73 3.66 2.24
CA GLU A 105 -21.01 2.45 1.47
C GLU A 105 -21.16 1.24 2.39
N SER A 106 -22.12 0.36 2.10
CA SER A 106 -22.11 -0.99 2.66
C SER A 106 -20.93 -1.78 2.08
N PHE A 107 -20.42 -2.76 2.83
CA PHE A 107 -19.32 -3.61 2.35
C PHE A 107 -19.63 -4.26 0.99
N LYS A 108 -20.86 -4.77 0.81
CA LYS A 108 -21.30 -5.36 -0.47
C LYS A 108 -21.19 -4.37 -1.64
N SER A 109 -21.74 -3.15 -1.47
CA SER A 109 -21.68 -2.10 -2.49
C SER A 109 -20.24 -1.69 -2.80
N LEU A 110 -19.41 -1.54 -1.75
CA LEU A 110 -18.00 -1.24 -1.90
C LEU A 110 -17.26 -2.34 -2.68
N LYS A 111 -17.45 -3.62 -2.32
CA LYS A 111 -16.84 -4.77 -2.99
C LYS A 111 -17.24 -4.86 -4.46
N GLU A 112 -18.51 -4.62 -4.80
CA GLU A 112 -18.97 -4.58 -6.20
C GLU A 112 -18.30 -3.44 -6.99
N LYS A 113 -18.24 -2.24 -6.40
CA LYS A 113 -17.59 -1.06 -7.02
C LYS A 113 -16.10 -1.28 -7.25
N LEU A 114 -15.39 -1.81 -6.25
CA LEU A 114 -13.96 -2.10 -6.36
C LEU A 114 -13.69 -3.17 -7.43
N ASN A 115 -14.47 -4.25 -7.46
CA ASN A 115 -14.31 -5.31 -8.47
C ASN A 115 -14.67 -4.89 -9.89
N THR A 116 -15.41 -3.79 -10.07
CA THR A 116 -15.71 -3.22 -11.39
C THR A 116 -14.53 -2.40 -11.92
N ILE A 117 -13.77 -1.77 -11.03
CA ILE A 117 -12.74 -0.79 -11.38
C ILE A 117 -11.34 -1.39 -11.32
N TYR A 118 -11.10 -2.26 -10.36
CA TYR A 118 -9.80 -2.83 -10.07
C TYR A 118 -9.71 -4.28 -10.51
N ALA A 119 -8.52 -4.65 -10.98
CA ALA A 119 -8.16 -6.02 -11.26
C ALA A 119 -7.58 -6.71 -10.01
N ASN A 120 -7.16 -7.97 -10.14
CA ASN A 120 -6.35 -8.60 -9.11
C ASN A 120 -5.07 -7.78 -8.89
N GLY A 121 -4.77 -7.44 -7.63
CA GLY A 121 -3.70 -6.51 -7.31
C GLY A 121 -3.68 -6.11 -5.84
N ILE A 122 -2.65 -5.36 -5.45
CA ILE A 122 -2.55 -4.76 -4.12
C ILE A 122 -2.71 -3.24 -4.22
N TYR A 123 -3.58 -2.71 -3.38
CA TYR A 123 -4.00 -1.31 -3.35
C TYR A 123 -3.77 -0.76 -1.94
N PHE A 124 -3.41 0.51 -1.84
CA PHE A 124 -3.48 1.23 -0.58
C PHE A 124 -4.95 1.53 -0.26
N VAL A 125 -5.31 1.43 1.01
CA VAL A 125 -6.58 1.94 1.53
C VAL A 125 -6.33 2.87 2.71
N GLY A 126 -6.95 4.04 2.67
CA GLY A 126 -7.12 4.93 3.81
C GLY A 126 -8.57 4.92 4.27
N LEU A 127 -8.76 4.80 5.57
CA LEU A 127 -10.05 4.80 6.27
C LEU A 127 -10.14 6.05 7.17
N ASP A 128 -11.24 6.20 7.91
CA ASP A 128 -11.43 7.32 8.84
C ASP A 128 -10.32 7.40 9.90
N ASN A 129 -9.98 6.25 10.51
CA ASN A 129 -9.02 6.17 11.63
C ASN A 129 -7.94 5.10 11.43
N HIS A 130 -7.82 4.58 10.21
CA HIS A 130 -6.95 3.43 9.95
C HIS A 130 -6.45 3.41 8.50
N VAL A 131 -5.36 2.71 8.26
CA VAL A 131 -4.79 2.55 6.91
C VAL A 131 -4.21 1.15 6.74
N GLY A 132 -4.09 0.70 5.51
CA GLY A 132 -3.46 -0.58 5.20
C GLY A 132 -3.42 -0.85 3.71
N TYR A 133 -3.39 -2.13 3.36
CA TYR A 133 -3.52 -2.58 1.97
C TYR A 133 -4.77 -3.42 1.79
N VAL A 134 -5.41 -3.27 0.63
CA VAL A 134 -6.40 -4.24 0.15
C VAL A 134 -5.76 -5.04 -0.98
N LEU A 135 -5.67 -6.35 -0.77
CA LEU A 135 -5.38 -7.32 -1.81
C LEU A 135 -6.70 -7.76 -2.44
N ILE A 136 -6.86 -7.49 -3.72
CA ILE A 136 -7.96 -8.03 -4.53
C ILE A 136 -7.44 -9.30 -5.20
N LYS A 137 -8.07 -10.43 -4.91
CA LYS A 137 -7.74 -11.71 -5.54
C LYS A 137 -9.02 -12.52 -5.76
N ASP A 138 -9.26 -12.86 -7.02
CA ASP A 138 -10.43 -13.66 -7.43
C ASP A 138 -11.75 -13.05 -6.95
N ARG A 139 -11.81 -11.72 -7.03
CA ARG A 139 -12.89 -10.84 -6.57
C ARG A 139 -13.10 -10.76 -5.05
N GLU A 140 -12.28 -11.45 -4.27
CA GLU A 140 -12.24 -11.33 -2.83
C GLU A 140 -11.30 -10.20 -2.38
N LEU A 141 -11.70 -9.52 -1.30
CA LEU A 141 -10.94 -8.43 -0.70
C LEU A 141 -10.31 -8.93 0.60
N TYR A 142 -8.98 -8.90 0.66
CA TYR A 142 -8.23 -9.20 1.87
C TYR A 142 -7.61 -7.91 2.40
N PHE A 143 -7.74 -7.66 3.69
CA PHE A 143 -7.16 -6.51 4.36
C PHE A 143 -5.84 -6.90 5.02
N LEU A 144 -4.75 -6.24 4.63
CA LEU A 144 -3.42 -6.42 5.19
C LEU A 144 -3.06 -5.15 5.97
N HIS A 145 -2.93 -5.26 7.27
CA HIS A 145 -2.76 -4.11 8.15
C HIS A 145 -2.08 -4.48 9.46
N SER A 146 -1.67 -3.46 10.22
CA SER A 146 -1.38 -3.60 11.64
C SER A 146 -2.68 -3.41 12.43
N SER A 147 -3.24 -4.50 12.94
CA SER A 147 -4.56 -4.52 13.60
C SER A 147 -4.47 -3.95 15.01
N TYR A 148 -5.22 -2.88 15.27
CA TYR A 148 -5.47 -2.39 16.63
C TYR A 148 -6.51 -3.21 17.39
N TYR A 149 -7.17 -4.15 16.70
CA TYR A 149 -8.16 -5.04 17.28
C TYR A 149 -7.53 -6.37 17.74
N ASP A 150 -6.55 -6.88 16.98
CA ASP A 150 -5.87 -8.16 17.22
C ASP A 150 -4.43 -7.99 17.73
N ASP A 151 -4.02 -6.75 17.99
CA ASP A 151 -2.69 -6.34 18.46
C ASP A 151 -1.51 -6.83 17.61
N LYS A 152 -1.70 -7.00 16.30
CA LYS A 152 -0.64 -7.51 15.40
C LYS A 152 -0.84 -7.17 13.93
N VAL A 153 0.24 -7.24 13.17
CA VAL A 153 0.19 -7.25 11.70
C VAL A 153 -0.36 -8.57 11.20
N MET A 154 -1.37 -8.51 10.33
CA MET A 154 -2.05 -9.68 9.79
C MET A 154 -2.68 -9.43 8.42
N ILE A 155 -3.22 -10.52 7.85
CA ILE A 155 -4.09 -10.52 6.68
C ILE A 155 -5.38 -11.24 7.05
N GLU A 156 -6.52 -10.66 6.67
CA GLU A 156 -7.84 -11.25 6.90
C GLU A 156 -8.82 -10.86 5.78
N LEU A 157 -10.02 -11.46 5.76
CA LEU A 157 -11.07 -11.02 4.85
C LEU A 157 -11.55 -9.63 5.27
N ALA A 158 -11.57 -8.68 4.33
CA ALA A 158 -12.00 -7.32 4.61
C ALA A 158 -13.46 -7.25 5.09
N GLU A 159 -14.30 -8.22 4.69
CA GLU A 159 -15.69 -8.34 5.14
C GLU A 159 -15.82 -8.66 6.63
N GLN A 160 -14.83 -9.35 7.19
CA GLN A 160 -14.85 -9.86 8.56
C GLN A 160 -14.07 -8.96 9.52
N SER A 161 -13.25 -8.05 9.00
CA SER A 161 -12.37 -7.20 9.78
C SER A 161 -13.13 -6.06 10.47
N PRO A 162 -13.13 -5.99 11.81
CA PRO A 162 -13.66 -4.83 12.53
C PRO A 162 -12.86 -3.55 12.24
N CYS A 163 -11.60 -3.68 11.83
CA CYS A 163 -10.74 -2.56 11.46
C CYS A 163 -11.01 -2.01 10.06
N PHE A 164 -11.83 -2.69 9.25
CA PHE A 164 -12.14 -2.26 7.89
C PHE A 164 -13.47 -1.50 7.78
N ASP A 165 -14.33 -1.58 8.80
CA ASP A 165 -15.60 -0.84 8.84
C ASP A 165 -15.35 0.67 9.01
N SER A 166 -15.73 1.46 8.00
CA SER A 166 -15.49 2.90 7.93
C SER A 166 -16.59 3.63 7.17
N ASN A 167 -16.81 4.90 7.48
CA ASN A 167 -17.69 5.78 6.71
C ASN A 167 -17.00 6.37 5.48
N PHE A 168 -15.67 6.38 5.43
CA PHE A 168 -14.89 6.88 4.31
C PHE A 168 -13.81 5.90 3.90
N TYR A 169 -13.69 5.66 2.59
CA TYR A 169 -12.62 4.86 2.00
C TYR A 169 -11.95 5.65 0.89
N VAL A 170 -10.62 5.66 0.89
CA VAL A 170 -9.81 6.18 -0.23
C VAL A 170 -8.82 5.13 -0.69
N PHE A 171 -8.85 4.81 -1.98
CA PHE A 171 -7.98 3.83 -2.60
C PHE A 171 -6.98 4.48 -3.55
N ALA A 172 -5.73 4.03 -3.43
CA ALA A 172 -4.67 4.35 -4.37
C ALA A 172 -4.05 3.07 -4.93
N GLU A 173 -3.78 3.07 -6.23
CA GLU A 173 -3.11 2.00 -6.93
C GLU A 173 -1.61 1.97 -6.57
N ILE A 174 -1.08 0.78 -6.31
CA ILE A 174 0.35 0.55 -6.07
C ILE A 174 0.94 -0.22 -7.25
N SER A 175 0.64 -1.51 -7.37
CA SER A 175 1.21 -2.37 -8.41
C SER A 175 0.61 -2.13 -9.79
N THR A 176 -0.55 -1.49 -9.89
CA THR A 176 -1.22 -1.17 -11.17
C THR A 176 -0.97 0.27 -11.63
N ASN A 177 -0.33 1.10 -10.78
CA ASN A 177 -0.09 2.51 -11.04
C ASN A 177 1.17 2.73 -11.89
N ARG A 178 1.02 2.86 -13.20
CA ARG A 178 2.15 3.04 -14.14
C ARG A 178 3.02 4.26 -13.80
N LYS A 179 2.43 5.34 -13.31
CA LYS A 179 3.16 6.57 -12.93
C LYS A 179 4.02 6.33 -11.70
N LEU A 180 3.43 5.77 -10.65
CA LEU A 180 4.15 5.43 -9.42
C LEU A 180 5.27 4.40 -9.67
N ILE A 181 5.04 3.42 -10.54
CA ILE A 181 6.07 2.46 -10.95
C ILE A 181 7.23 3.16 -11.65
N ALA A 182 6.94 4.08 -12.58
CA ALA A 182 7.99 4.86 -13.24
C ALA A 182 8.79 5.69 -12.20
N SER A 183 8.12 6.33 -11.25
CA SER A 183 8.77 7.04 -10.14
C SER A 183 9.65 6.12 -9.29
N TRP A 184 9.21 4.89 -9.02
CA TRP A 184 10.03 3.88 -8.33
C TRP A 184 11.28 3.51 -9.14
N ILE A 185 11.14 3.25 -10.44
CA ILE A 185 12.26 2.92 -11.34
C ILE A 185 13.29 4.05 -11.36
N LEU A 186 12.81 5.29 -11.48
CA LEU A 186 13.64 6.49 -11.56
C LEU A 186 14.12 6.99 -10.19
N ASN A 187 13.69 6.34 -9.10
CA ASN A 187 13.99 6.71 -7.71
C ASN A 187 13.56 8.16 -7.37
N GLU A 188 12.46 8.60 -7.96
CA GLU A 188 11.85 9.90 -7.69
C GLU A 188 11.30 9.96 -6.27
N ARG A 189 11.45 11.12 -5.64
CA ARG A 189 11.03 11.32 -4.25
C ARG A 189 9.51 11.53 -4.18
N LEU A 190 8.84 10.70 -3.39
CA LEU A 190 7.44 10.89 -3.01
C LEU A 190 7.38 11.89 -1.85
N ASN A 191 6.70 13.01 -2.07
CA ASN A 191 6.56 14.07 -1.07
C ASN A 191 5.13 14.13 -0.55
N VAL A 192 4.98 14.51 0.72
CA VAL A 192 3.68 14.85 1.27
C VAL A 192 3.12 16.02 0.44
N PRO A 193 1.89 15.92 -0.07
CA PRO A 193 1.29 17.00 -0.85
C PRO A 193 1.11 18.26 0.01
N SER A 194 1.32 19.42 -0.60
CA SER A 194 0.86 20.68 0.00
C SER A 194 -0.67 20.69 0.09
N ASN A 195 -1.18 21.36 1.12
CA ASN A 195 -2.61 21.68 1.25
C ASN A 195 -3.07 22.62 0.14
#